data_AF-A0A0J6WS51-F1
#
_entry.id   AF-A0A0J6WS51-F1
#
_cell.length_a   1.000
_cell.length_b   1.000
_cell.length_c   1.000
_cell.angle_alpha   90.00
_cell.angle_beta   90.00
_cell.angle_gamma   90.00
#
_symmetry.space_group_name_H-M   'P 1'
#
loop_
_entity.id
_entity.type
_entity.pdbx_description
1 polymer ?
#
loop_
_entity_poly.entity_id
_entity_poly.type
_entity_poly.pdbx_seq_one_letter_code
_entity_poly.pdbx_strand_id
1 'polypeptide(L)'
;MQSLRLPAMLSARIGGGAGDGAATVVLGRRLCDVLGALGVPVRDWLAVSRWVDDDDDREALGGYVDVLVADRCRLPGDDLVSDLVAHDCDGRGLTAEEVHAIVADCLAAAAQSS
;
A
#
# COMPACT_ATOMS: atom_id res chain seq x y z
N MET A 1 10.56 -23.20 -2.86
CA MET A 1 10.39 -21.91 -2.17
C MET A 1 10.54 -20.78 -3.18
N GLN A 2 9.47 -20.40 -3.87
CA GLN A 2 9.47 -19.16 -4.62
C GLN A 2 9.29 -18.01 -3.62
N SER A 3 10.35 -17.25 -3.37
CA SER A 3 10.28 -16.09 -2.47
C SER A 3 9.30 -15.06 -3.03
N LEU A 4 8.42 -14.54 -2.16
CA LEU A 4 7.56 -13.39 -2.43
C LEU A 4 8.39 -12.27 -3.10
N ARG A 5 8.12 -11.98 -4.39
CA ARG A 5 8.85 -10.95 -5.14
C ARG A 5 8.19 -9.59 -4.99
N LEU A 6 8.05 -9.14 -3.76
CA LEU A 6 7.43 -7.88 -3.36
C LEU A 6 7.91 -6.67 -4.21
N PRO A 7 9.22 -6.47 -4.44
CA PRO A 7 9.69 -5.36 -5.27
C PRO A 7 9.23 -5.43 -6.73
N ALA A 8 9.10 -6.64 -7.29
CA ALA A 8 8.63 -6.83 -8.67
C ALA A 8 7.12 -6.61 -8.80
N MET A 9 6.34 -7.08 -7.81
CA MET A 9 4.88 -6.86 -7.75
C MET A 9 4.58 -5.37 -7.60
N LEU A 10 5.27 -4.68 -6.69
CA LEU A 10 5.14 -3.23 -6.52
C LEU A 10 5.54 -2.48 -7.80
N SER A 11 6.66 -2.86 -8.43
CA SER A 11 7.12 -2.22 -9.68
C SER A 11 6.14 -2.40 -10.85
N ALA A 12 5.40 -3.51 -10.89
CA ALA A 12 4.37 -3.72 -11.91
C ALA A 12 3.15 -2.80 -11.74
N ARG A 13 2.94 -2.27 -10.53
CA ARG A 13 1.81 -1.41 -10.17
C ARG A 13 2.16 0.08 -10.17
N ILE A 14 3.43 0.41 -9.93
CA ILE A 14 3.94 1.78 -10.04
C ILE A 14 3.87 2.24 -11.50
N GLY A 15 3.06 3.27 -11.78
CA GLY A 15 2.90 3.87 -13.10
C GLY A 15 1.53 3.70 -13.78
N GLY A 16 0.60 2.93 -13.17
CA GLY A 16 -0.75 2.73 -13.71
C GLY A 16 -1.81 3.72 -13.20
N GLY A 17 -1.56 4.39 -12.08
CA GLY A 17 -2.52 5.32 -11.45
C GLY A 17 -2.37 6.75 -11.97
N ALA A 18 -3.47 7.36 -12.38
CA ALA A 18 -3.56 8.76 -12.79
C ALA A 18 -3.01 9.68 -11.69
N GLY A 19 -1.74 10.07 -11.83
CA GLY A 19 -1.13 11.07 -10.97
C GLY A 19 -1.86 12.39 -11.18
N ASP A 20 -2.71 12.76 -10.23
CA ASP A 20 -3.15 14.15 -10.11
C ASP A 20 -1.91 15.01 -9.92
N GLY A 21 -1.65 15.91 -10.87
CA GLY A 21 -0.45 16.73 -10.90
C GLY A 21 -0.27 17.55 -9.62
N ALA A 22 -1.37 17.90 -8.94
CA ALA A 22 -1.34 18.60 -7.66
C ALA A 22 -0.85 17.71 -6.51
N ALA A 23 -1.33 16.47 -6.42
CA ALA A 23 -0.90 15.53 -5.37
C ALA A 23 0.61 15.22 -5.45
N THR A 24 1.15 15.10 -6.67
CA THR A 24 2.58 14.85 -6.90
C THR A 24 3.45 15.99 -6.37
N VAL A 25 2.98 17.24 -6.45
CA VAL A 25 3.69 18.42 -5.95
C VAL A 25 3.68 18.48 -4.42
N VAL A 26 2.58 18.04 -3.79
CA VAL A 26 2.39 18.13 -2.33
C VAL A 26 3.03 16.95 -1.58
N LEU A 27 2.89 15.74 -2.10
CA LEU A 27 3.29 14.49 -1.42
C LEU A 27 4.58 13.89 -1.96
N GLY A 28 5.06 14.40 -3.11
CA GLY A 28 6.16 13.80 -3.85
C GLY A 28 5.72 12.61 -4.70
N ARG A 29 6.38 12.45 -5.85
CA ARG A 29 6.09 11.42 -6.86
C ARG A 29 6.07 10.00 -6.29
N ARG A 30 7.04 9.69 -5.43
CA ARG A 30 7.23 8.34 -4.90
C ARG A 30 6.11 7.92 -3.96
N LEU A 31 5.64 8.81 -3.08
CA LEU A 31 4.54 8.51 -2.18
C LEU A 31 3.24 8.34 -2.96
N CYS A 32 2.95 9.21 -3.94
CA CYS A 32 1.80 9.05 -4.83
C CYS A 32 1.82 7.70 -5.59
N ASP A 33 2.98 7.31 -6.13
CA ASP A 33 3.13 6.05 -6.86
C ASP A 33 2.86 4.84 -5.94
N VAL A 34 3.32 4.87 -4.69
CA VAL A 34 3.07 3.80 -3.71
C VAL A 34 1.61 3.78 -3.25
N LEU A 35 1.01 4.93 -2.93
CA LEU A 35 -0.40 5.02 -2.55
C LEU A 35 -1.32 4.51 -3.67
N GLY A 36 -1.03 4.88 -4.92
CA GLY A 36 -1.74 4.36 -6.08
C GLY A 36 -1.55 2.85 -6.27
N ALA A 37 -0.32 2.34 -6.14
CA ALA A 37 -0.03 0.92 -6.28
C ALA A 37 -0.72 0.06 -5.20
N LEU A 38 -0.88 0.57 -3.99
CA LEU A 38 -1.61 -0.09 -2.89
C LEU A 38 -3.14 0.03 -3.04
N GLY A 39 -3.62 0.79 -4.02
CA GLY A 39 -5.05 1.04 -4.22
C GLY A 39 -5.65 1.94 -3.14
N VAL A 40 -4.87 2.80 -2.50
CA VAL A 40 -5.39 3.81 -1.59
C VAL A 40 -6.24 4.80 -2.41
N PRO A 41 -7.50 5.08 -2.04
CA PRO A 41 -8.31 6.06 -2.74
C PRO A 41 -7.65 7.45 -2.69
N VAL A 42 -7.66 8.17 -3.82
CA VAL A 42 -7.02 9.51 -3.93
C VAL A 42 -7.48 10.49 -2.84
N ARG A 43 -8.75 10.38 -2.42
CA ARG A 43 -9.34 11.22 -1.36
C ARG A 43 -8.61 11.08 -0.01
N ASP A 44 -8.01 9.91 0.23
CA ASP A 44 -7.38 9.54 1.50
C ASP A 44 -5.88 9.81 1.49
N TRP A 45 -5.27 10.13 0.34
CA TRP A 45 -3.82 10.27 0.17
C TRP A 45 -3.19 11.27 1.15
N LEU A 46 -3.84 12.41 1.39
CA LEU A 46 -3.35 13.42 2.32
C LEU A 46 -3.44 12.98 3.80
N ALA A 47 -4.49 12.22 4.15
CA ALA A 47 -4.64 11.71 5.50
C ALA A 47 -3.58 10.63 5.77
N VAL A 48 -3.45 9.69 4.83
CA VAL A 48 -2.46 8.61 4.92
C VAL A 48 -1.04 9.17 4.93
N SER A 49 -0.71 10.17 4.10
CA SER A 49 0.64 10.77 4.13
C SER A 49 0.97 11.36 5.49
N ARG A 50 0.03 12.09 6.09
CA ARG A 50 0.22 12.66 7.43
C ARG A 50 0.49 11.59 8.48
N TRP A 51 -0.27 10.50 8.46
CA TRP A 51 -0.10 9.41 9.42
C TRP A 51 1.19 8.63 9.24
N VAL A 52 1.79 8.66 8.05
CA VAL A 52 3.10 8.03 7.79
C VAL A 52 4.24 8.91 8.29
N ASP A 53 4.11 10.23 8.24
CA ASP A 53 5.11 11.18 8.73
C ASP A 53 5.13 11.31 10.27
N ASP A 54 3.99 11.07 10.94
CA ASP A 54 3.83 11.28 12.38
C ASP A 54 3.71 9.95 13.14
N ASP A 55 4.67 9.67 14.03
CA ASP A 55 4.70 8.43 14.83
C ASP A 55 3.52 8.36 15.82
N ASP A 56 2.99 9.51 16.24
CA ASP A 56 1.78 9.60 17.09
C ASP A 56 0.53 9.08 16.35
N ASP A 57 0.52 9.10 15.02
CA ASP A 57 -0.60 8.66 14.18
C ASP A 57 -0.47 7.19 13.72
N ARG A 58 0.51 6.43 14.24
CA ARG A 58 0.77 5.03 13.85
C ARG A 58 -0.42 4.09 14.08
N GLU A 59 -1.21 4.32 15.14
CA GLU A 59 -2.43 3.55 15.40
C GLU A 59 -3.50 3.81 14.32
N ALA A 60 -3.67 5.06 13.91
CA ALA A 60 -4.61 5.43 12.85
C ALA A 60 -4.19 4.84 11.51
N LEU A 61 -2.88 4.85 11.20
CA LEU A 61 -2.34 4.20 10.02
C LEU A 61 -2.60 2.69 10.02
N GLY A 62 -2.32 2.01 11.14
CA GLY A 62 -2.57 0.57 11.29
C GLY A 62 -4.03 0.21 11.09
N GLY A 63 -4.94 0.93 11.76
CA GLY A 63 -6.39 0.71 11.61
C GLY A 63 -6.89 0.97 10.18
N TYR A 64 -6.33 1.97 9.50
CA TYR A 64 -6.65 2.21 8.09
C TYR A 64 -6.19 1.05 7.19
N VAL A 65 -4.97 0.54 7.39
CA VAL A 65 -4.46 -0.59 6.60
C VAL A 65 -5.27 -1.85 6.86
N ASP A 66 -5.67 -2.12 8.11
CA ASP A 66 -6.53 -3.26 8.43
C ASP A 66 -7.87 -3.20 7.67
N VAL A 67 -8.49 -2.02 7.61
CA VAL A 67 -9.74 -1.81 6.84
C VAL A 67 -9.50 -2.00 5.35
N LEU A 68 -8.38 -1.49 4.81
CA LEU A 68 -8.02 -1.66 3.41
C LEU A 68 -7.84 -3.14 3.06
N VAL A 69 -7.10 -3.90 3.88
CA VAL A 69 -6.89 -5.33 3.69
C VAL A 69 -8.21 -6.08 3.80
N ALA A 70 -9.04 -5.78 4.80
CA ALA A 70 -10.34 -6.42 4.98
C ALA A 70 -11.29 -6.17 3.79
N ASP A 71 -11.30 -4.96 3.23
CA ASP A 71 -12.11 -4.67 2.03
C ASP A 71 -11.62 -5.46 0.83
N ARG A 72 -10.30 -5.59 0.63
CA ARG A 72 -9.72 -6.38 -0.49
C ARG A 72 -9.86 -7.88 -0.32
N CYS A 73 -9.89 -8.38 0.91
CA CYS A 73 -10.29 -9.75 1.21
C CYS A 73 -11.74 -10.04 0.78
N ARG A 74 -12.64 -9.05 0.90
CA ARG A 74 -14.04 -9.17 0.50
C ARG A 74 -14.24 -8.95 -1.00
N LEU A 75 -13.57 -7.94 -1.57
CA LEU A 75 -13.70 -7.53 -2.96
C LEU A 75 -12.31 -7.17 -3.53
N PRO A 76 -11.66 -8.09 -4.25
CA PRO A 76 -10.37 -7.83 -4.87
C PRO A 76 -10.45 -6.65 -5.85
N GLY A 77 -9.46 -5.78 -5.80
CA GLY A 77 -9.22 -4.66 -6.71
C GLY A 77 -8.05 -4.92 -7.65
N ASP A 78 -7.71 -3.91 -8.46
CA ASP A 78 -6.56 -3.93 -9.38
C ASP A 78 -5.35 -3.23 -8.75
N ASP A 79 -4.87 -3.79 -7.64
CA ASP A 79 -3.83 -3.19 -6.79
C ASP A 79 -2.96 -4.25 -6.10
N LEU A 80 -1.83 -3.82 -5.56
CA LEU A 80 -0.87 -4.69 -4.88
C LEU A 80 -1.47 -5.40 -3.67
N VAL A 81 -2.37 -4.74 -2.91
CA VAL A 81 -3.00 -5.37 -1.73
C VAL A 81 -3.81 -6.58 -2.16
N SER A 82 -4.55 -6.48 -3.28
CA SER A 82 -5.30 -7.58 -3.87
C SER A 82 -4.39 -8.70 -4.38
N ASP A 83 -3.25 -8.36 -4.98
CA ASP A 83 -2.26 -9.34 -5.41
C ASP A 83 -1.65 -10.10 -4.21
N LEU A 84 -1.43 -9.42 -3.08
CA LEU A 84 -0.93 -10.02 -1.85
C LEU A 84 -1.96 -10.91 -1.18
N VAL A 85 -3.23 -10.48 -1.13
CA VAL A 85 -4.34 -11.29 -0.59
C VAL A 85 -4.56 -12.55 -1.43
N ALA A 86 -4.44 -12.45 -2.75
CA ALA A 86 -4.57 -13.60 -3.66
C ALA A 86 -3.29 -14.44 -3.76
N HIS A 87 -2.19 -14.01 -3.14
CA HIS A 87 -0.92 -14.71 -3.21
C HIS A 87 -1.01 -16.02 -2.42
N ASP A 88 -0.79 -17.13 -3.11
CA ASP A 88 -0.60 -18.46 -2.52
C ASP A 88 0.76 -19.01 -2.97
N CYS A 89 1.58 -19.42 -2.01
CA CYS A 89 2.84 -20.11 -2.27
C CYS A 89 2.82 -21.47 -1.57
N ASP A 90 2.97 -22.55 -2.34
CA ASP A 90 2.96 -23.92 -1.83
C ASP A 90 1.71 -24.28 -0.99
N GLY A 91 0.53 -23.72 -1.33
CA GLY A 91 -0.72 -23.93 -0.60
C GLY A 91 -0.83 -23.12 0.70
N ARG A 92 0.08 -22.17 0.91
CA ARG A 92 0.04 -21.20 2.00
C ARG A 92 -0.12 -19.80 1.43
N GLY A 93 -1.31 -19.23 1.63
CA GLY A 93 -1.55 -17.80 1.45
C GLY A 93 -0.94 -16.96 2.57
N LEU A 94 -0.78 -15.66 2.29
CA LEU A 94 -0.42 -14.68 3.33
C LEU A 94 -1.61 -14.48 4.28
N THR A 95 -1.34 -14.36 5.57
CA THR A 95 -2.36 -13.94 6.53
C THR A 95 -2.66 -12.45 6.39
N ALA A 96 -3.82 -12.00 6.86
CA ALA A 96 -4.15 -10.57 6.89
C ALA A 96 -3.10 -9.75 7.67
N GLU A 97 -2.54 -10.32 8.74
CA GLU A 97 -1.45 -9.69 9.51
C GLU A 97 -0.15 -9.58 8.70
N GLU A 98 0.20 -10.62 7.93
CA GLU A 98 1.38 -10.59 7.03
C GLU A 98 1.19 -9.55 5.92
N VAL A 99 0.00 -9.46 5.33
CA VAL A 99 -0.33 -8.43 4.33
C VAL A 99 -0.29 -7.04 4.96
N HIS A 100 -0.86 -6.85 6.14
CA HIS A 100 -0.82 -5.58 6.87
C HIS A 100 0.62 -5.12 7.10
N ALA A 101 1.49 -5.99 7.64
CA ALA A 101 2.89 -5.64 7.88
C ALA A 101 3.61 -5.21 6.60
N ILE A 102 3.39 -5.94 5.50
CA ILE A 102 3.95 -5.60 4.18
C ILE A 102 3.48 -4.22 3.69
N VAL A 103 2.19 -3.93 3.82
CA VAL A 103 1.60 -2.66 3.37
C VAL A 103 2.12 -1.50 4.21
N ALA A 104 2.18 -1.66 5.53
CA ALA A 104 2.73 -0.67 6.45
C ALA A 104 4.22 -0.37 6.13
N ASP A 105 5.02 -1.41 5.88
CA ASP A 105 6.43 -1.26 5.50
C ASP A 105 6.59 -0.53 4.17
N CYS A 106 5.72 -0.79 3.17
CA CYS A 106 5.74 -0.07 1.90
C CYS A 106 5.48 1.43 2.09
N LEU A 107 4.51 1.78 2.94
CA LEU A 107 4.17 3.17 3.25
C LEU A 107 5.32 3.87 3.99
N ALA A 108 5.86 3.25 5.03
CA ALA A 108 7.00 3.78 5.78
C ALA A 108 8.25 3.95 4.90
N ALA A 109 8.52 3.00 4.00
CA ALA A 109 9.64 3.11 3.06
C ALA A 109 9.46 4.21 2.02
N ALA A 110 8.22 4.57 1.68
CA ALA A 110 7.90 5.63 0.74
C ALA A 110 8.15 7.03 1.33
N ALA A 111 7.85 7.23 2.61
CA ALA A 111 8.04 8.50 3.31
C ALA A 111 9.50 8.78 3.71
N GLN A 112 10.29 7.76 4.07
CA GLN A 112 11.69 7.92 4.52
C GLN A 112 12.68 8.42 3.46
N SER A 113 12.26 8.76 2.25
CA SER A 113 13.18 9.26 1.21
C SER A 113 12.73 10.57 0.58
N SER A 114 11.93 11.34 1.34
CA SER A 114 11.67 12.74 1.03
C SER A 114 12.73 13.67 1.63
#